data_AF-A0A258KDF3-F1
#
_entry.id   AF-A0A258KDF3-F1
#
_cell.length_a   1.000
_cell.length_b   1.000
_cell.length_c   1.000
_cell.angle_alpha   90.00
_cell.angle_beta   90.00
_cell.angle_gamma   90.00
#
_symmetry.space_group_name_H-M   'P 1'
#
loop_
_entity.id
_entity.type
_entity.pdbx_description
1 polymer ?
#
loop_
_entity_poly.entity_id
_entity_poly.type
_entity_poly.pdbx_seq_one_letter_code
_entity_poly.pdbx_strand_id
1 'polypeptide(L)'
;MSRHPDPPALSDAPLAPGLYLVATPIGNLRDITLRALDVLNACDVLLAEDTRVSGKLLAAYQISKRLERYDEHVADRVTPKIPERLAAGERV
;
A
#
# COMPACT_ATOMS: atom_id res chain seq x y z
N MET A 1 -3.29 7.51 -25.71
CA MET A 1 -3.67 6.15 -25.31
C MET A 1 -3.04 5.89 -23.95
N SER A 2 -3.83 5.89 -22.87
CA SER A 2 -3.26 5.69 -21.53
C SER A 2 -2.76 4.25 -21.42
N ARG A 3 -1.46 4.07 -21.19
CA ARG A 3 -0.82 2.76 -21.03
C ARG A 3 -1.08 2.21 -19.63
N HIS A 4 -2.34 2.13 -19.21
CA HIS A 4 -2.67 1.41 -17.98
C HIS A 4 -2.64 -0.08 -18.29
N PRO A 5 -1.87 -0.89 -17.54
CA PRO A 5 -2.04 -2.33 -17.61
C PRO A 5 -3.45 -2.68 -17.13
N ASP A 6 -4.09 -3.66 -17.77
CA ASP A 6 -5.27 -4.26 -17.17
C ASP A 6 -4.86 -4.84 -15.80
N PRO A 7 -5.55 -4.49 -14.71
CA PRO A 7 -5.20 -5.02 -13.41
C PRO A 7 -5.38 -6.55 -13.43
N PRO A 8 -4.41 -7.32 -12.90
CA PRO A 8 -4.59 -8.76 -12.75
C PRO A 8 -5.73 -9.06 -11.77
N ALA A 9 -6.26 -10.28 -11.82
CA ALA A 9 -7.16 -10.75 -10.78
C ALA A 9 -6.43 -10.69 -9.42
N LEU A 10 -7.01 -9.96 -8.48
CA LEU A 10 -6.49 -9.84 -7.12
C LEU A 10 -7.01 -10.99 -6.27
N SER A 11 -6.22 -11.41 -5.29
CA SER A 11 -6.60 -12.43 -4.33
C SER A 11 -7.61 -11.89 -3.31
N ASP A 12 -8.65 -12.69 -3.03
CA ASP A 12 -9.58 -12.48 -1.92
C ASP A 12 -9.13 -13.19 -0.62
N ALA A 13 -7.93 -13.79 -0.64
CA ALA A 13 -7.39 -14.47 0.53
C ALA A 13 -7.18 -13.46 1.69
N PRO A 14 -7.58 -13.81 2.92
CA PRO A 14 -7.42 -12.90 4.05
C PRO A 14 -5.93 -12.66 4.33
N LEU A 15 -5.57 -11.38 4.49
CA LEU A 15 -4.25 -10.97 4.95
C LEU A 15 -4.22 -11.03 6.48
N ALA A 16 -3.22 -11.68 7.06
CA ALA A 16 -3.09 -11.71 8.52
C ALA A 16 -2.79 -10.29 9.06
N PRO A 17 -3.21 -9.95 10.29
CA PRO A 17 -2.77 -8.73 10.95
C PRO A 17 -1.24 -8.62 10.98
N GLY A 18 -0.70 -7.42 10.74
CA GLY A 18 0.75 -7.23 10.67
C GLY A 18 1.18 -6.00 9.91
N LEU A 19 2.49 -5.73 9.96
CA LEU A 19 3.16 -4.69 9.19
C LEU A 19 3.79 -5.32 7.94
N TYR A 20 3.42 -4.83 6.76
CA TYR A 20 3.88 -5.35 5.49
C TYR A 20 4.77 -4.35 4.76
N LEU A 21 6.04 -4.70 4.58
CA LEU A 21 6.95 -3.92 3.76
C LEU A 21 6.79 -4.31 2.28
N VAL A 22 6.25 -3.39 1.49
CA VAL A 22 5.99 -3.58 0.06
C VAL A 22 6.88 -2.66 -0.75
N ALA A 23 7.77 -3.24 -1.55
CA ALA A 23 8.55 -2.48 -2.52
C ALA A 23 7.63 -2.00 -3.66
N THR A 24 7.83 -0.75 -4.10
CA THR A 24 7.12 -0.17 -5.25
C THR A 24 8.04 -0.10 -6.47
N PRO A 25 7.48 -0.16 -7.70
CA PRO A 25 8.29 -0.05 -8.90
C PRO A 25 9.02 1.30 -9.01
N ILE A 26 10.25 1.27 -9.51
CA ILE A 26 11.11 2.46 -9.67
C ILE A 26 10.93 3.17 -11.02
N GLY A 27 9.88 2.83 -11.77
CA GLY A 27 9.56 3.52 -13.04
C GLY A 27 8.58 2.76 -13.95
N ASN A 28 8.68 1.43 -14.00
CA ASN A 28 7.77 0.60 -14.81
C ASN A 28 6.71 -0.07 -13.94
N LEU A 29 5.44 0.30 -14.11
CA LEU A 29 4.33 -0.24 -13.32
C LEU A 29 4.27 -1.78 -13.34
N ARG A 30 4.68 -2.42 -14.45
CA ARG A 30 4.65 -3.87 -14.62
C ARG A 30 5.69 -4.63 -13.79
N ASP A 31 6.61 -3.93 -13.13
CA ASP A 31 7.58 -4.56 -12.23
C ASP A 31 6.97 -4.85 -10.86
N ILE A 32 5.71 -4.45 -10.62
CA ILE A 32 5.00 -4.80 -9.38
C ILE A 32 4.69 -6.30 -9.34
N THR A 33 4.80 -6.90 -8.16
CA THR A 33 4.45 -8.31 -7.97
C THR A 33 2.95 -8.47 -7.69
N LEU A 34 2.38 -9.63 -8.06
CA LEU A 34 0.98 -9.96 -7.72
C LEU A 34 0.75 -9.89 -6.21
N ARG A 35 1.68 -10.42 -5.41
CA ARG A 35 1.63 -10.35 -3.94
C ARG A 35 1.60 -8.92 -3.40
N ALA A 36 2.33 -7.99 -4.03
CA ALA A 36 2.29 -6.59 -3.62
C ALA A 36 0.91 -5.98 -3.88
N LEU A 37 0.30 -6.27 -5.03
CA LEU A 37 -1.07 -5.85 -5.32
C LEU A 37 -2.09 -6.45 -4.35
N ASP A 38 -1.96 -7.72 -4.01
CA ASP A 38 -2.81 -8.39 -3.02
C ASP A 38 -2.71 -7.73 -1.64
N VAL A 39 -1.49 -7.47 -1.17
CA VAL A 39 -1.25 -6.80 0.12
C VAL A 39 -1.83 -5.39 0.13
N LEU A 40 -1.58 -4.60 -0.92
CA LEU A 40 -2.13 -3.25 -1.06
C LEU A 40 -3.67 -3.29 -1.12
N ASN A 41 -4.26 -4.31 -1.75
CA ASN A 41 -5.70 -4.47 -1.82
C ASN A 41 -6.33 -5.03 -0.52
N ALA A 42 -5.57 -5.67 0.35
CA ALA A 42 -6.10 -6.25 1.58
C ALA A 42 -5.80 -5.43 2.85
N CYS A 43 -4.90 -4.44 2.79
CA CYS A 43 -4.54 -3.62 3.95
C CYS A 43 -5.69 -2.70 4.41
N ASP A 44 -5.63 -2.31 5.68
CA ASP A 44 -6.54 -1.33 6.29
C ASP A 44 -6.06 0.11 6.07
N VAL A 45 -4.75 0.31 6.11
CA VAL A 45 -4.08 1.58 5.85
C VAL A 45 -2.78 1.33 5.09
N LEU A 46 -2.45 2.23 4.17
CA LEU A 46 -1.15 2.28 3.50
C LEU A 46 -0.38 3.50 3.99
N LEU A 47 0.78 3.28 4.58
CA LEU A 47 1.72 4.34 4.94
C LEU A 47 2.71 4.55 3.80
N ALA A 48 2.80 5.76 3.26
CA ALA A 48 3.71 6.07 2.15
C ALA A 48 4.44 7.40 2.37
N GLU A 49 5.71 7.44 1.96
CA GLU A 49 6.52 8.66 1.97
C GLU A 49 5.91 9.76 1.10
N ASP A 50 5.65 9.45 -0.17
CA ASP A 50 4.92 10.33 -1.09
C ASP A 50 3.57 9.71 -1.46
N THR A 51 2.50 10.26 -0.88
CA THR A 51 1.12 9.83 -1.14
C THR A 51 0.66 10.16 -2.55
N ARG A 52 1.29 11.12 -3.25
CA ARG A 52 0.97 11.43 -4.65
C ARG A 52 1.48 10.34 -5.58
N VAL A 53 2.66 9.77 -5.29
CA VAL A 53 3.24 8.66 -6.06
C VAL A 53 2.45 7.39 -5.81
N SER A 54 2.24 7.04 -4.54
CA SER A 54 1.48 5.84 -4.16
C SER A 54 0.03 5.92 -4.64
N GLY A 55 -0.61 7.10 -4.60
CA GLY A 55 -1.95 7.31 -5.14
C GLY A 55 -2.04 7.02 -6.65
N LYS A 56 -1.02 7.39 -7.45
CA LYS A 56 -0.96 7.05 -8.88
C LYS A 56 -0.80 5.55 -9.11
N LEU A 57 0.01 4.87 -8.29
CA LEU A 57 0.17 3.42 -8.34
C LEU A 57 -1.16 2.72 -8.07
N LEU A 58 -1.84 3.09 -6.98
CA LEU A 58 -3.15 2.53 -6.61
C LEU A 58 -4.19 2.78 -7.71
N ALA A 59 -4.25 4.00 -8.26
CA ALA A 59 -5.16 4.34 -9.34
C ALA A 59 -4.91 3.54 -10.62
N ALA A 60 -3.63 3.29 -10.98
CA ALA A 60 -3.28 2.51 -12.16
C ALA A 60 -3.74 1.04 -12.06
N TYR A 61 -3.91 0.52 -10.84
CA TYR A 61 -4.39 -0.84 -10.57
C TYR A 61 -5.82 -0.88 -10.01
N GLN A 62 -6.53 0.25 -10.04
CA GLN A 62 -7.92 0.37 -9.55
C GLN A 62 -8.10 -0.02 -8.06
N ILE A 63 -7.06 0.14 -7.26
CA ILE A 63 -7.10 -0.13 -5.82
C ILE A 63 -7.52 1.14 -5.07
N SER A 64 -8.51 1.04 -4.19
CA SER A 64 -8.96 2.14 -3.32
C SER A 64 -8.69 1.81 -1.86
N LYS A 65 -7.82 2.59 -1.23
CA LYS A 65 -7.36 2.38 0.15
C LYS A 65 -7.13 3.68 0.90
N ARG A 66 -7.20 3.58 2.23
CA ARG A 66 -6.80 4.66 3.13
C ARG A 66 -5.29 4.86 3.02
N LEU A 67 -4.89 5.98 2.44
CA LEU A 67 -3.49 6.34 2.22
C LEU A 67 -3.09 7.45 3.18
N GLU A 68 -2.07 7.22 4.00
CA GLU A 68 -1.52 8.18 4.95
C GLU A 68 -0.05 8.46 4.65
N ARG A 69 0.38 9.70 4.92
CA ARG A 69 1.76 10.12 4.72
C ARG A 69 2.64 9.64 5.88
N TYR A 70 3.78 9.04 5.55
CA TYR A 70 4.84 8.63 6.48
C TYR A 70 6.20 8.98 5.88
N ASP A 71 6.68 10.19 6.18
CA ASP A 71 7.98 10.72 5.80
C ASP A 71 8.77 11.15 7.04
N GLU A 72 10.03 11.55 6.88
CA GLU A 72 10.91 11.96 7.97
C GLU A 72 10.34 13.09 8.84
N HIS A 73 9.50 13.97 8.28
CA HIS A 73 8.94 15.11 9.00
C HIS A 73 7.75 14.72 9.89
N VAL A 74 7.08 13.59 9.61
CA VAL A 74 5.94 13.12 10.39
C VAL A 74 6.20 11.83 11.15
N ALA A 75 7.31 11.13 10.86
CA ALA A 75 7.66 9.84 11.43
C ALA A 75 7.57 9.86 12.97
N ASP A 76 8.21 10.81 13.65
CA ASP A 76 8.21 10.91 15.12
C ASP A 76 6.80 10.92 15.74
N ARG A 77 5.81 11.45 15.01
CA ARG A 77 4.42 11.51 15.45
C ARG A 77 3.60 10.29 15.05
N VAL A 78 3.95 9.63 13.95
CA VAL A 78 3.17 8.52 13.37
C VAL A 78 3.68 7.16 13.84
N THR A 79 4.99 6.97 13.95
CA THR A 79 5.64 5.71 14.36
C THR A 79 5.07 5.16 15.67
N PRO A 80 4.86 5.95 16.73
CA PRO A 80 4.29 5.44 17.99
C PRO A 80 2.89 4.84 17.84
N LYS A 81 2.13 5.24 16.82
CA LYS A 81 0.76 4.76 16.56
C LYS A 81 0.73 3.44 15.79
N ILE A 82 1.83 3.05 15.14
CA ILE A 82 1.88 1.82 14.34
C ILE A 82 1.70 0.59 15.25
N PRO A 83 2.42 0.43 16.36
CA PRO A 83 2.19 -0.69 17.28
C PRO A 83 0.75 -0.76 17.82
N GLU A 84 0.11 0.38 18.06
CA GLU A 84 -1.29 0.44 18.51
C GLU A 84 -2.25 -0.15 17.47
N ARG A 85 -2.07 0.24 16.19
CA ARG A 85 -2.83 -0.33 15.07
C ARG A 85 -2.60 -1.83 14.92
N LEU A 86 -1.34 -2.27 15.01
CA LEU A 86 -1.00 -3.70 14.92
C LEU A 86 -1.61 -4.51 16.07
N ALA A 87 -1.58 -3.97 17.30
CA ALA A 87 -2.21 -4.60 18.47
C ALA A 87 -3.74 -4.67 18.35
N ALA A 88 -4.35 -3.71 17.64
CA ALA A 88 -5.77 -3.73 17.29
C ALA A 88 -6.12 -4.72 16.16
N GLY A 89 -5.13 -5.42 15.59
CA GLY A 89 -5.33 -6.38 14.51
C GLY A 89 -5.38 -5.76 13.11
N GLU A 90 -4.95 -4.51 12.95
CA GLU A 90 -4.90 -3.86 11.63
C GLU A 90 -3.77 -4.45 10.76
N ARG A 91 -3.99 -4.39 9.44
CA ARG A 91 -3.01 -4.64 8.39
C ARG A 91 -2.46 -3.31 7.90
N VAL A 92 -1.20 -3.03 8.23
CA VAL A 92 -0.49 -1.77 7.95
C VAL A 92 0.56 -1.97 6.87
#